data_AF-A0A0F8YIB3-F1
#
_entry.id   AF-A0A0F8YIB3-F1
#
_cell.length_a   1.000
_cell.length_b   1.000
_cell.length_c   1.000
_cell.angle_alpha   90.00
_cell.angle_beta   90.00
_cell.angle_gamma   90.00
#
_symmetry.space_group_name_H-M   'P 1'
#
loop_
_entity.id
_entity.type
_entity.pdbx_description
1 polymer ?
#
loop_
_entity_poly.entity_id
_entity_poly.type
_entity_poly.pdbx_seq_one_letter_code
_entity_poly.pdbx_strand_id
1 'polypeptide(L)'
;LLPWWYGDIPDHLAEHEGCADEMDELHLRKIDLADEIYVVDGEVDGSPYIGPSTTNEIAYAEKKGIPIRRFSENSLMRREVYQRMTNGYDRRFK
;
A
#
# COMPACT_ATOMS: atom_id res chain seq x y z
N LEU A 1 -9.18 -7.31 4.28
CA LEU A 1 -9.60 -8.56 4.95
C LEU A 1 -8.36 -9.31 5.41
N LEU A 2 -8.30 -9.63 6.71
CA LEU A 2 -7.15 -10.30 7.31
C LEU A 2 -7.08 -11.78 6.86
N PRO A 3 -5.90 -12.41 6.86
CA PRO A 3 -5.76 -13.83 6.52
C PRO A 3 -6.52 -14.75 7.49
N TRP A 4 -6.89 -15.95 7.04
CA TRP A 4 -7.63 -16.93 7.84
C TRP A 4 -6.95 -17.34 9.16
N TRP A 5 -5.61 -17.20 9.26
CA TRP A 5 -4.87 -17.46 10.50
C TRP A 5 -4.92 -16.31 11.52
N TYR A 6 -5.53 -15.17 11.19
CA TYR A 6 -5.79 -14.05 12.11
C TYR A 6 -7.13 -14.17 12.87
N GLY A 7 -7.89 -15.24 12.65
CA GLY A 7 -9.22 -15.45 13.24
C GLY A 7 -10.35 -14.80 12.45
N ASP A 8 -11.59 -14.98 12.90
CA ASP A 8 -12.80 -14.38 12.32
C ASP A 8 -12.94 -12.91 12.74
N ILE A 9 -11.98 -12.09 12.31
CA ILE A 9 -12.08 -10.64 12.43
C ILE A 9 -12.70 -10.11 11.13
N PRO A 10 -13.91 -9.53 11.18
CA PRO A 10 -14.64 -9.12 9.98
C PRO A 10 -13.97 -7.93 9.25
N ASP A 11 -13.24 -7.10 9.99
CA ASP A 11 -12.65 -5.84 9.52
C ASP A 11 -11.11 -5.88 9.50
N HIS A 12 -10.52 -4.73 9.16
CA HIS A 12 -9.09 -4.48 9.33
C HIS A 12 -8.72 -4.46 10.83
N LEU A 13 -7.46 -4.76 11.14
CA LEU A 13 -7.03 -4.99 12.53
C LEU A 13 -7.18 -3.74 13.40
N ALA A 14 -6.86 -2.56 12.88
CA ALA A 14 -6.91 -1.32 13.64
C ALA A 14 -8.35 -0.93 13.99
N GLU A 15 -9.29 -1.16 13.08
CA GLU A 15 -10.72 -0.94 13.26
C GLU A 15 -11.29 -1.92 14.29
N HIS A 16 -10.88 -3.18 14.23
CA HIS A 16 -11.26 -4.18 15.24
C HIS A 16 -10.71 -3.85 16.62
N GLU A 17 -9.48 -3.35 16.72
CA GLU A 17 -8.86 -2.94 17.98
C GLU A 17 -9.30 -1.53 18.44
N GLY A 18 -10.08 -0.82 17.64
CA GLY A 18 -10.58 0.52 17.96
C GLY A 18 -9.49 1.59 17.97
N CYS A 19 -8.38 1.39 17.25
CA CYS A 19 -7.21 2.27 17.23
C CYS A 19 -6.90 2.84 15.82
N ALA A 20 -7.87 2.79 14.91
CA ALA A 20 -7.71 3.24 13.52
C ALA A 20 -7.33 4.72 13.44
N ASP A 21 -7.96 5.58 14.24
CA ASP A 21 -7.71 7.03 14.23
C ASP A 21 -6.28 7.34 14.71
N GLU A 22 -5.79 6.68 15.76
CA GLU A 22 -4.42 6.82 16.24
C GLU A 22 -3.40 6.30 15.23
N MET A 23 -3.75 5.24 14.49
CA MET A 23 -2.91 4.71 13.42
C MET A 23 -2.82 5.71 12.26
N ASP A 24 -3.94 6.30 11.84
CA ASP A 24 -3.98 7.33 10.80
C ASP A 24 -3.12 8.54 11.19
N GLU A 25 -3.22 9.02 12.44
CA GLU A 25 -2.33 10.09 12.92
C GLU A 25 -0.85 9.69 12.87
N LEU A 26 -0.53 8.46 13.24
CA LEU A 26 0.85 7.95 13.20
C LEU A 26 1.38 7.93 11.76
N HIS A 27 0.55 7.56 10.78
CA HIS A 27 0.90 7.58 9.37
C HIS A 27 1.23 9.00 8.89
N LEU A 28 0.42 10.00 9.24
CA LEU A 28 0.70 11.40 8.88
C LEU A 28 1.99 11.93 9.52
N ARG A 29 2.29 11.56 10.77
CA ARG A 29 3.55 11.95 11.43
C ARG A 29 4.77 11.31 10.78
N LYS A 30 4.66 10.06 10.32
CA LYS A 30 5.73 9.40 9.55
C LYS A 30 6.01 10.17 8.25
N ILE A 31 4.96 10.63 7.58
CA ILE A 31 5.08 11.46 6.38
C ILE A 31 5.78 12.78 6.72
N ASP A 32 5.38 13.46 7.78
CA ASP A 32 6.00 14.73 8.20
C ASP A 32 7.52 14.62 8.48
N LEU A 33 7.98 13.42 8.85
CA LEU A 33 9.40 13.14 9.13
C LEU A 33 10.19 12.64 7.91
N ALA A 34 9.52 12.31 6.80
CA ALA A 34 10.14 11.68 5.65
C ALA A 34 10.73 12.72 4.68
N ASP A 35 11.93 12.44 4.17
CA ASP A 35 12.54 13.23 3.09
C ASP A 35 11.91 12.93 1.72
N GLU A 36 11.43 11.71 1.51
CA GLU A 36 10.70 11.27 0.31
C GLU A 36 9.76 10.08 0.62
N ILE A 37 8.74 9.87 -0.22
CA ILE A 37 7.79 8.77 -0.11
C ILE A 37 7.89 7.87 -1.33
N TYR A 38 7.94 6.56 -1.10
CA TYR A 38 7.76 5.54 -2.14
C TYR A 38 6.39 4.88 -2.01
N VAL A 39 5.61 4.92 -3.09
CA VAL A 39 4.27 4.33 -3.15
C VAL A 39 4.30 3.05 -3.98
N VAL A 40 3.80 1.95 -3.43
CA VAL A 40 3.62 0.69 -4.16
C VAL A 40 2.22 0.67 -4.77
N ASP A 41 2.12 1.06 -6.05
CA ASP A 41 0.89 1.29 -6.79
C ASP A 41 0.64 0.25 -7.89
N GLY A 42 1.03 -1.00 -7.65
CA GLY A 42 0.83 -2.11 -8.59
C GLY A 42 -0.65 -2.45 -8.82
N GLU A 43 -0.90 -3.44 -9.68
CA GLU A 43 -2.24 -4.00 -9.89
C GLU A 43 -2.36 -5.40 -9.26
N VAL A 44 -3.51 -5.69 -8.65
CA VAL A 44 -3.89 -7.02 -8.16
C VAL A 44 -5.19 -7.41 -8.85
N ASP A 45 -5.20 -8.54 -9.55
CA ASP A 45 -6.35 -9.04 -10.31
C ASP A 45 -6.96 -8.00 -11.29
N GLY A 46 -6.12 -7.15 -11.88
CA GLY A 46 -6.54 -6.10 -12.82
C GLY A 46 -7.15 -4.87 -12.17
N SER A 47 -7.05 -4.73 -10.85
CA SER A 47 -7.48 -3.54 -10.10
C SER A 47 -6.29 -2.85 -9.42
N PRO A 48 -6.27 -1.52 -9.30
CA PRO A 48 -5.21 -0.81 -8.60
C PRO A 48 -5.10 -1.24 -7.13
N TYR A 49 -3.87 -1.49 -6.67
CA TYR A 49 -3.56 -1.78 -5.26
C TYR A 49 -3.43 -0.49 -4.44
N ILE A 50 -4.41 0.40 -4.54
CA ILE A 50 -4.45 1.67 -3.82
C ILE A 50 -5.82 1.84 -3.18
N GLY A 51 -5.83 1.94 -1.86
CA GLY A 51 -7.04 2.15 -1.07
C GLY A 51 -7.25 3.62 -0.65
N PRO A 52 -8.38 3.92 0.03
CA PRO A 52 -8.69 5.26 0.52
C PRO A 52 -7.63 5.83 1.49
N SER A 53 -7.14 5.02 2.44
CA SER A 53 -6.10 5.45 3.39
C SER A 53 -4.82 5.89 2.66
N THR A 54 -4.28 5.04 1.77
CA THR A 54 -3.10 5.38 0.94
C THR A 54 -3.35 6.60 0.05
N THR A 55 -4.57 6.77 -0.48
CA THR A 55 -4.93 7.96 -1.28
C THR A 55 -4.85 9.23 -0.45
N ASN A 56 -5.33 9.20 0.79
CA ASN A 56 -5.27 10.32 1.72
C ASN A 56 -3.82 10.65 2.14
N GLU A 57 -3.01 9.62 2.38
CA GLU A 57 -1.57 9.77 2.68
C GLU A 57 -0.81 10.46 1.53
N ILE A 58 -1.04 10.02 0.28
CA ILE A 58 -0.43 10.64 -0.92
C ILE A 58 -0.84 12.11 -1.02
N ALA A 59 -2.14 12.42 -0.90
CA ALA A 59 -2.63 13.79 -0.97
C ALA A 59 -2.05 14.69 0.14
N TYR A 60 -1.87 14.14 1.35
CA TYR A 60 -1.22 14.85 2.46
C TYR A 60 0.24 15.18 2.15
N ALA A 61 1.00 14.23 1.63
CA ALA A 61 2.38 14.42 1.25
C ALA A 61 2.55 15.43 0.10
N GLU A 62 1.69 15.36 -0.93
CA GLU A 62 1.66 16.33 -2.03
C GLU A 62 1.42 17.75 -1.49
N LYS A 63 0.49 17.90 -0.55
CA LYS A 63 0.21 19.19 0.10
C LYS A 63 1.40 19.72 0.91
N LYS A 64 2.21 18.85 1.50
CA LYS A 64 3.44 19.20 2.23
C LYS A 64 4.63 19.50 1.31
N GLY A 65 4.51 19.19 0.01
CA GLY A 65 5.60 19.32 -0.95
C GLY A 65 6.69 18.25 -0.77
N ILE A 66 6.35 17.11 -0.16
CA ILE A 66 7.27 15.99 0.02
C ILE A 66 7.36 15.23 -1.32
N PRO A 67 8.56 14.94 -1.85
CA PRO A 67 8.72 14.17 -3.08
C PRO A 67 8.08 12.78 -2.99
N ILE A 68 7.35 12.40 -4.03
CA ILE A 68 6.69 11.08 -4.15
C ILE A 68 7.24 10.34 -5.38
N ARG A 69 7.57 9.06 -5.19
CA ARG A 69 7.98 8.14 -6.24
C ARG A 69 7.03 6.94 -6.29
N ARG A 70 6.39 6.72 -7.42
CA ARG A 70 5.53 5.54 -7.63
C ARG A 70 6.35 4.35 -8.12
N PHE A 71 6.00 3.17 -7.65
CA PHE A 71 6.64 1.92 -8.02
C PHE A 71 6.41 1.61 -9.51
N SER A 72 5.20 1.83 -10.01
CA SER A 72 4.85 1.66 -11.43
C SER A 72 5.66 2.57 -12.37
N GLU A 73 6.07 3.74 -11.88
CA GLU A 73 6.83 4.74 -12.63
C GLU A 73 8.35 4.57 -12.46
N ASN A 74 8.81 3.81 -11.46
CA ASN A 74 10.22 3.67 -11.11
C ASN A 74 10.90 2.51 -11.87
N SER A 75 11.85 2.87 -12.74
CA SER A 75 12.60 1.95 -13.60
C SER A 75 13.62 1.04 -12.89
N LEU A 76 13.85 1.21 -11.58
CA LEU A 76 14.80 0.39 -10.81
C LEU A 76 14.34 -1.06 -10.64
N MET A 77 13.04 -1.33 -10.70
CA MET A 77 12.53 -2.67 -10.95
C MET A 77 12.54 -2.89 -12.46
N ARG A 78 13.54 -3.66 -12.95
CA ARG A 78 13.54 -4.13 -14.34
C ARG A 78 12.14 -4.63 -14.69
N ARG A 79 11.61 -4.21 -15.84
CA ARG A 79 10.35 -4.71 -16.42
C ARG A 79 10.21 -6.23 -16.31
N GLU A 80 11.35 -6.92 -16.38
CA GLU A 80 11.54 -8.36 -16.16
C GLU A 80 11.14 -8.87 -14.76
N VAL A 81 11.44 -8.14 -13.68
CA VAL A 81 11.06 -8.51 -12.30
C VAL A 81 9.56 -8.30 -12.08
N TYR A 82 9.03 -7.16 -12.54
CA TYR A 82 7.58 -6.92 -12.51
C TYR A 82 6.84 -8.00 -13.32
N GLN A 83 7.27 -8.27 -14.55
CA GLN A 83 6.70 -9.32 -15.39
C GLN A 83 6.84 -10.72 -14.80
N ARG A 84 7.92 -11.04 -14.08
CA ARG A 84 8.07 -12.33 -13.37
C ARG A 84 7.15 -12.43 -12.15
N MET A 85 6.96 -11.34 -11.40
CA MET A 85 6.02 -11.28 -10.28
C MET A 85 4.57 -11.40 -10.76
N THR A 86 4.22 -10.75 -11.87
CA THR A 86 2.84 -10.77 -12.41
C THR A 86 2.53 -12.03 -13.23
N ASN A 87 3.50 -12.60 -13.97
CA ASN A 87 3.29 -13.83 -14.76
C ASN A 87 3.49 -15.12 -13.94
N GLY A 88 4.08 -15.03 -12.75
CA GLY A 88 4.35 -16.15 -11.84
C GLY A 88 3.13 -16.63 -11.04
N TYR A 89 1.94 -16.05 -11.24
CA TYR A 89 0.70 -16.54 -10.65
C TYR A 89 0.22 -17.81 -11.38
N ASP A 90 1.02 -18.88 -11.25
CA ASP A 90 0.71 -20.21 -11.74
C ASP A 90 -0.45 -20.78 -10.90
N ARG A 91 -1.58 -21.04 -11.56
CA ARG A 91 -2.83 -21.59 -10.99
C ARG A 91 -2.70 -23.04 -10.49
N ARG A 92 -1.50 -23.48 -10.11
CA ARG A 92 -1.19 -24.87 -9.73
C ARG A 92 -1.29 -25.19 -8.24
N PHE A 93 -1.67 -24.22 -7.42
CA PHE A 93 -2.04 -24.45 -6.01
C PHE A 93 -3.49 -24.00 -5.79
N LYS A 94 -4.43 -24.80 -6.32
CA LYS A 94 -5.81 -24.91 -5.84
C LYS A 94 -6.05 -26.36 -5.45
#